data_AF-A0A1B6GZH8-F1
#
_entry.id   AF-A0A1B6GZH8-F1
#
_cell.length_a   1.000
_cell.length_b   1.000
_cell.length_c   1.000
_cell.angle_alpha   90.00
_cell.angle_beta   90.00
_cell.angle_gamma   90.00
#
_symmetry.space_group_name_H-M   'P 1'
#
loop_
_entity.id
_entity.type
_entity.pdbx_description
1 polymer ?
#
loop_
_entity_poly.entity_id
_entity_poly.type
_entity_poly.pdbx_seq_one_letter_code
_entity_poly.pdbx_strand_id
1 'polypeptide(L)'
;TQPLDVFLECVVRHLYTCLFDYDVAVIQAASDALYSLFNSFHHQLTNMLMEDQSELFYPFVSSAKKQKKLVSVNERELEDLMSMFCPDEVFSHRQWVTRIMSAILHSTQLGYLTPVCNFKEDFCNELFPMTIDLVLSTLKKRSCTDLIIDQINKFFARHANTDSSVEVYGSRDSVCTMLKVVHVVRKYTEQQRKINYLSISRAAIFCSAYFTAVMYGELWASEYNSDRGDLDVEGLTQLEYIEEKDCENGQILQNLLREAYTKIGEPDAVYGCGNSHLRDWQTQILHYQYEGRWRSVVEACDMQLALDPTLQLQGLQNALHHCGLYHLAGRVS
;
A
#
# COMPACT_ATOMS: atom_id res chain seq x y z
N THR A 1 14.78 -8.49 15.83
CA THR A 1 14.30 -7.55 16.86
C THR A 1 12.87 -7.91 17.21
N GLN A 2 12.47 -7.90 18.49
CA GLN A 2 11.08 -8.22 18.85
C GLN A 2 10.17 -7.03 18.50
N PRO A 3 8.92 -7.25 18.05
CA PRO A 3 7.99 -6.15 17.72
C PRO A 3 7.82 -5.11 18.84
N LEU A 4 7.84 -5.58 20.09
CA LEU A 4 7.77 -4.73 21.27
C LEU A 4 8.99 -3.78 21.39
N ASP A 5 10.19 -4.25 21.10
CA ASP A 5 11.41 -3.43 21.22
C ASP A 5 11.37 -2.29 20.19
N VAL A 6 11.01 -2.60 18.93
CA VAL A 6 10.86 -1.60 17.86
C VAL A 6 9.77 -0.58 18.19
N PHE A 7 8.63 -1.05 18.74
CA PHE A 7 7.56 -0.17 19.20
C PHE A 7 8.05 0.78 20.30
N LEU A 8 8.70 0.25 21.35
CA LEU A 8 9.18 1.04 22.47
C LEU A 8 10.24 2.07 22.06
N GLU A 9 11.17 1.69 21.20
CA GLU A 9 12.18 2.61 20.65
C GLU A 9 11.53 3.79 19.91
N CYS A 10 10.55 3.50 19.04
CA CYS A 10 9.80 4.53 18.33
C CYS A 10 9.01 5.44 19.29
N VAL A 11 8.34 4.87 20.29
CA VAL A 11 7.60 5.64 21.30
C VAL A 11 8.55 6.58 22.04
N VAL A 12 9.66 6.07 22.58
CA VAL A 12 10.62 6.89 23.33
C VAL A 12 11.17 8.03 22.47
N ARG A 13 11.53 7.75 21.22
CA ARG A 13 12.05 8.77 20.29
C ARG A 13 11.06 9.92 20.10
N HIS A 14 9.77 9.64 19.93
CA HIS A 14 8.76 10.67 19.76
C HIS A 14 8.39 11.38 21.07
N LEU A 15 8.29 10.64 22.17
CA LEU A 15 7.99 11.27 23.45
C LEU A 15 9.12 12.23 23.85
N TYR A 16 10.37 11.85 23.57
CA TYR A 16 11.52 12.73 23.78
C TYR A 16 11.42 14.01 22.94
N THR A 17 11.06 13.94 21.66
CA THR A 17 10.90 15.15 20.84
C THR A 17 9.75 16.03 21.34
N CYS A 18 8.69 15.42 21.88
CA CYS A 18 7.55 16.14 22.48
C CYS A 18 7.88 16.85 23.79
N LEU A 19 8.97 16.50 24.50
CA LEU A 19 9.39 17.23 25.70
C LEU A 19 9.90 18.64 25.40
N PHE A 20 10.30 18.91 24.16
CA PHE A 20 10.80 20.20 23.70
C PHE A 20 9.77 20.95 22.84
N ASP A 21 8.49 20.58 22.94
CA ASP A 21 7.41 21.24 22.20
C ASP A 21 7.13 22.66 22.75
N TYR A 22 6.44 23.48 21.96
CA TYR A 22 6.02 24.82 22.40
C TYR A 22 4.75 24.76 23.26
N ASP A 23 3.92 23.74 23.10
CA ASP A 23 2.68 23.58 23.84
C ASP A 23 2.91 22.81 25.16
N VAL A 24 2.62 23.47 26.28
CA VAL A 24 2.75 22.91 27.63
C VAL A 24 1.90 21.65 27.81
N ALA A 25 0.73 21.58 27.16
CA ALA A 25 -0.14 20.40 27.25
C ALA A 25 0.51 19.16 26.60
N VAL A 26 1.26 19.36 25.50
CA VAL A 26 2.01 18.30 24.82
C VAL A 26 3.15 17.80 25.70
N ILE A 27 3.90 18.73 26.32
CA ILE A 27 5.00 18.39 27.22
C ILE A 27 4.48 17.56 28.41
N GLN A 28 3.37 17.99 29.03
CA GLN A 28 2.76 17.27 30.15
C GLN A 28 2.31 15.86 29.74
N ALA A 29 1.58 15.75 28.62
CA ALA A 29 1.15 14.46 28.09
C ALA A 29 2.34 13.51 27.80
N ALA A 30 3.43 14.04 27.23
CA ALA A 30 4.63 13.27 26.93
C ALA A 30 5.37 12.84 28.21
N SER A 31 5.47 13.73 29.20
CA SER A 31 6.09 13.45 30.50
C SER A 31 5.34 12.34 31.26
N ASP A 32 4.01 12.44 31.34
CA ASP A 32 3.17 11.45 32.02
C ASP A 32 3.21 10.09 31.31
N ALA A 33 3.23 10.12 29.97
CA ALA A 33 3.40 8.94 29.14
C ALA A 33 4.76 8.27 29.36
N LEU A 34 5.86 9.04 29.39
CA LEU A 34 7.21 8.53 29.67
C LEU A 34 7.29 7.90 31.06
N TYR A 35 6.76 8.57 32.09
CA TYR A 35 6.73 8.03 33.44
C TYR A 35 5.99 6.68 33.51
N SER A 36 4.83 6.59 32.85
CA SER A 36 4.03 5.36 32.77
C SER A 36 4.73 4.24 31.98
N LEU A 37 5.42 4.61 30.89
CA LEU A 37 6.19 3.70 30.04
C LEU A 37 7.39 3.11 30.81
N PHE A 38 8.19 3.95 31.48
CA PHE A 38 9.33 3.53 32.30
C PHE A 38 8.92 2.77 33.56
N ASN A 39 7.71 2.95 34.05
CA ASN A 39 7.15 2.09 35.11
C ASN A 39 6.74 0.72 34.58
N SER A 40 6.26 0.64 33.35
CA SER A 40 5.80 -0.60 32.73
C SER A 40 6.93 -1.44 32.15
N PHE A 41 7.90 -0.83 31.46
CA PHE A 41 8.90 -1.53 30.65
C PHE A 41 10.35 -1.24 31.04
N HIS A 42 10.59 -0.85 32.30
CA HIS A 42 11.91 -0.45 32.82
C HIS A 42 13.08 -1.31 32.29
N HIS A 43 13.03 -2.62 32.51
CA HIS A 43 14.10 -3.54 32.13
C HIS A 43 14.39 -3.59 30.63
N GLN A 44 13.37 -3.46 29.77
CA GLN A 44 13.57 -3.44 28.32
C GLN A 44 14.16 -2.10 27.89
N LEU A 45 13.63 -0.99 28.41
CA LEU A 45 14.11 0.35 28.08
C LEU A 45 15.55 0.59 28.51
N THR A 46 15.94 0.12 29.70
CA THR A 46 17.33 0.24 30.17
C THR A 46 18.34 -0.53 29.31
N ASN A 47 17.90 -1.62 28.68
CA ASN A 47 18.77 -2.39 27.79
C ASN A 47 18.85 -1.80 26.38
N MET A 48 17.86 -1.00 25.96
CA MET A 48 17.81 -0.37 24.64
C MET A 48 18.47 1.00 24.61
N LEU A 49 18.46 1.73 25.73
CA LEU A 49 19.07 3.05 25.83
C LEU A 49 20.58 2.92 26.01
N MET A 50 21.34 3.65 25.19
CA MET A 50 22.78 3.82 25.36
C MET A 50 23.08 4.58 26.67
N GLU A 51 24.28 4.41 27.23
CA GLU A 51 24.67 5.00 28.53
C GLU A 51 24.46 6.53 28.58
N ASP A 52 24.72 7.25 27.49
CA ASP A 52 24.54 8.70 27.33
C ASP A 52 23.06 9.12 27.34
N GLN A 53 22.18 8.31 26.74
CA GLN A 53 20.73 8.55 26.73
C GLN A 53 20.08 8.23 28.08
N SER A 54 20.70 7.36 28.88
CA SER A 54 20.15 6.92 30.16
C SER A 54 20.05 8.06 31.20
N GLU A 55 20.96 9.04 31.16
CA GLU A 55 20.94 10.19 32.06
C GLU A 55 19.74 11.11 31.79
N LEU A 56 19.36 11.27 30.51
CA LEU A 56 18.23 12.11 30.10
C LEU A 56 16.88 11.57 30.59
N PHE A 57 16.76 10.25 30.76
CA PHE A 57 15.52 9.61 31.21
C PHE A 57 15.49 9.29 32.70
N TYR A 58 16.55 9.57 33.46
CA TYR A 58 16.61 9.36 34.91
C TYR A 58 15.40 9.93 35.69
N PRO A 59 14.87 11.13 35.36
CA PRO A 59 13.69 11.67 36.06
C PRO A 59 12.43 10.81 35.95
N PHE A 60 12.32 9.99 34.91
CA PHE A 60 11.16 9.14 34.64
C PHE A 60 11.29 7.74 35.23
N VAL A 61 12.46 7.40 35.80
CA VAL A 61 12.71 6.09 36.40
C VAL A 61 12.25 6.08 37.86
N SER A 62 11.08 5.49 38.14
CA SER A 62 10.68 5.21 39.53
C SER A 62 11.63 4.21 40.23
N SER A 63 11.89 4.45 41.51
CA SER A 63 12.73 3.65 42.42
C SER A 63 12.07 2.38 42.96
N ALA A 64 10.79 2.13 42.66
CA ALA A 64 10.07 0.95 43.12
C ALA A 64 10.57 -0.35 42.46
N LYS A 65 10.40 -1.50 43.13
CA LYS A 65 10.69 -2.82 42.54
C LYS A 65 9.76 -3.09 41.36
N LYS A 66 10.30 -3.13 40.14
CA LYS A 66 9.53 -3.31 38.91
C LYS A 66 9.62 -4.73 38.39
N GLN A 67 8.48 -5.36 38.18
CA GLN A 67 8.37 -6.62 37.47
C GLN A 67 8.41 -6.37 35.96
N LYS A 68 8.91 -7.33 35.20
CA LYS A 68 8.84 -7.30 33.73
C LYS A 68 7.37 -7.39 33.31
N LYS A 69 6.80 -6.29 32.81
CA LYS A 69 5.45 -6.31 32.25
C LYS A 69 5.51 -6.87 30.82
N LEU A 70 4.62 -7.81 30.52
CA LEU A 70 4.36 -8.23 29.15
C LEU A 70 3.16 -7.44 28.63
N VAL A 71 3.16 -7.10 27.35
CA VAL A 71 1.95 -6.57 26.71
C VAL A 71 0.87 -7.66 26.71
N SER A 72 -0.34 -7.29 27.10
CA SER A 72 -1.52 -8.15 27.03
C SER A 72 -2.58 -7.45 26.19
N VAL A 73 -3.28 -8.21 25.36
CA VAL A 73 -4.33 -7.69 24.48
C VAL A 73 -5.69 -8.15 24.98
N ASN A 74 -6.62 -7.21 25.17
CA ASN A 74 -8.01 -7.52 25.45
C ASN A 74 -8.75 -7.83 24.13
N GLU A 75 -9.01 -9.12 23.90
CA GLU A 75 -9.60 -9.59 22.64
C GLU A 75 -11.00 -9.05 22.37
N ARG A 76 -11.82 -8.82 23.41
CA ARG A 76 -13.18 -8.30 23.24
C ARG A 76 -13.17 -6.86 22.72
N GLU A 77 -12.33 -6.03 23.34
CA GLU A 77 -12.12 -4.64 22.88
C GLU A 77 -11.52 -4.61 21.46
N LEU A 78 -10.73 -5.63 21.11
CA LEU A 78 -10.18 -5.79 19.76
C LEU A 78 -11.26 -6.12 18.72
N GLU A 79 -12.21 -7.00 19.04
CA GLU A 79 -13.32 -7.32 18.15
C GLU A 79 -14.21 -6.09 17.92
N ASP A 80 -14.51 -5.33 18.97
CA ASP A 80 -15.33 -4.11 18.88
C ASP A 80 -14.70 -3.04 17.98
N LEU A 81 -13.36 -2.93 17.96
CA LEU A 81 -12.65 -1.93 17.17
C LEU A 81 -12.58 -2.25 15.67
N MET A 82 -12.86 -3.49 15.25
CA MET A 82 -12.83 -3.85 13.82
C MET A 82 -13.76 -2.97 12.98
N SER A 83 -14.90 -2.58 13.54
CA SER A 83 -15.85 -1.63 12.93
C SER A 83 -15.25 -0.23 12.66
N MET A 84 -14.20 0.16 13.38
CA MET A 84 -13.62 1.49 13.31
C MET A 84 -12.65 1.69 12.14
N PHE A 85 -12.07 0.61 11.61
CA PHE A 85 -11.11 0.63 10.48
C PHE A 85 -11.72 1.27 9.23
N CYS A 86 -13.00 0.96 8.97
CA CYS A 86 -13.75 1.45 7.82
C CYS A 86 -14.91 2.34 8.28
N PRO A 87 -14.70 3.65 8.49
CA PRO A 87 -15.76 4.55 8.90
C PRO A 87 -16.84 4.72 7.83
N ASP A 88 -18.10 4.74 8.26
CA ASP A 88 -19.24 5.15 7.43
C ASP A 88 -19.56 6.66 7.58
N GLU A 89 -19.08 7.27 8.67
CA GLU A 89 -19.25 8.69 8.96
C GLU A 89 -18.11 9.53 8.35
N VAL A 90 -18.35 10.85 8.24
CA VAL A 90 -17.37 11.79 7.72
C VAL A 90 -16.29 12.06 8.77
N PHE A 91 -15.09 11.53 8.53
CA PHE A 91 -13.88 11.81 9.31
C PHE A 91 -12.79 12.41 8.42
N SER A 92 -12.05 13.36 8.98
CA SER A 92 -10.71 13.70 8.46
C SER A 92 -9.72 12.57 8.75
N HIS A 93 -8.61 12.54 8.01
CA HIS A 93 -7.52 11.59 8.27
C HIS A 93 -7.09 11.59 9.75
N ARG A 94 -6.83 12.78 10.32
CA ARG A 94 -6.42 12.94 11.72
C ARG A 94 -7.39 12.29 12.70
N GLN A 95 -8.68 12.61 12.57
CA GLN A 95 -9.71 12.08 13.47
C GLN A 95 -9.81 10.57 13.37
N TRP A 96 -9.73 10.03 12.15
CA TRP A 96 -9.80 8.60 11.90
C TRP A 96 -8.61 7.85 12.53
N VAL A 97 -7.37 8.29 12.28
CA VAL A 97 -6.18 7.63 12.82
C VAL A 97 -6.12 7.76 14.35
N THR A 98 -6.35 8.95 14.91
CA THR A 98 -6.33 9.15 16.37
C THR A 98 -7.39 8.27 17.07
N ARG A 99 -8.59 8.14 16.50
CA ARG A 99 -9.66 7.29 17.05
C ARG A 99 -9.24 5.82 17.09
N ILE A 100 -8.75 5.30 15.97
CA ILE A 100 -8.30 3.90 15.87
C ILE A 100 -7.14 3.65 16.82
N MET A 101 -6.15 4.54 16.82
CA MET A 101 -4.98 4.43 17.69
C MET A 101 -5.36 4.40 19.16
N SER A 102 -6.24 5.30 19.59
CA SER A 102 -6.74 5.32 20.97
C SER A 102 -7.38 3.98 21.34
N ALA A 103 -8.24 3.43 20.48
CA ALA A 103 -8.90 2.15 20.72
C ALA A 103 -7.90 0.98 20.83
N ILE A 104 -6.92 0.91 19.93
CA ILE A 104 -5.89 -0.15 19.96
C ILE A 104 -4.98 0.01 21.20
N LEU A 105 -4.63 1.24 21.58
CA LEU A 105 -3.83 1.49 22.78
C LEU A 105 -4.55 1.08 24.06
N HIS A 106 -5.86 1.31 24.15
CA HIS A 106 -6.66 0.81 25.27
C HIS A 106 -6.68 -0.73 25.32
N SER A 107 -6.90 -1.40 24.19
CA SER A 107 -6.93 -2.87 24.15
C SER A 107 -5.58 -3.52 24.48
N THR A 108 -4.47 -2.80 24.27
CA THR A 108 -3.10 -3.25 24.60
C THR A 108 -2.60 -2.82 25.99
N GLN A 109 -3.44 -2.18 26.82
CA GLN A 109 -3.08 -1.57 28.11
C GLN A 109 -2.00 -0.48 28.03
N LEU A 110 -1.93 0.22 26.89
CA LEU A 110 -1.03 1.32 26.59
C LEU A 110 -1.77 2.67 26.46
N GLY A 111 -3.00 2.76 26.97
CA GLY A 111 -3.86 3.95 26.88
C GLY A 111 -3.30 5.23 27.50
N TYR A 112 -2.20 5.17 28.25
CA TYR A 112 -1.47 6.36 28.70
C TYR A 112 -0.78 7.11 27.54
N LEU A 113 -0.66 6.50 26.35
CA LEU A 113 -0.18 7.16 25.13
C LEU A 113 -1.28 7.93 24.39
N THR A 114 -2.55 7.68 24.69
CA THR A 114 -3.72 8.32 24.05
C THR A 114 -3.68 9.86 24.08
N PRO A 115 -3.30 10.54 25.18
CA PRO A 115 -3.19 12.00 25.19
C PRO A 115 -2.23 12.54 24.12
N VAL A 116 -1.08 11.89 23.91
CA VAL A 116 -0.09 12.28 22.91
C VAL A 116 -0.63 12.08 21.49
N CYS A 117 -1.37 10.98 21.25
CA CYS A 117 -2.05 10.72 19.99
C CYS A 117 -3.07 11.80 19.59
N ASN A 118 -3.68 12.49 20.56
CA ASN A 118 -4.61 13.59 20.28
C ASN A 118 -3.89 14.86 19.77
N PHE A 119 -2.65 15.08 20.21
CA PHE A 119 -1.87 16.24 19.83
C PHE A 119 -1.02 16.03 18.58
N LYS A 120 -0.47 14.83 18.38
CA LYS A 120 0.52 14.53 17.34
C LYS A 120 0.01 13.47 16.36
N GLU A 121 -0.35 13.91 15.17
CA GLU A 121 -0.82 13.04 14.08
C GLU A 121 0.31 12.14 13.53
N ASP A 122 1.50 12.70 13.31
CA ASP A 122 2.67 11.95 12.84
C ASP A 122 3.01 10.75 13.74
N PHE A 123 2.88 10.96 15.06
CA PHE A 123 3.06 9.92 16.06
C PHE A 123 2.06 8.77 15.86
N CYS A 124 0.79 9.08 15.58
CA CYS A 124 -0.21 8.07 15.28
C CYS A 124 0.08 7.34 13.96
N ASN A 125 0.47 8.06 12.92
CA ASN A 125 0.77 7.50 11.60
C ASN A 125 1.96 6.54 11.62
N GLU A 126 2.97 6.79 12.46
CA GLU A 126 4.11 5.88 12.61
C GLU A 126 3.79 4.71 13.55
N LEU A 127 3.07 4.94 14.65
CA LEU A 127 2.74 3.87 15.60
C LEU A 127 1.66 2.92 15.12
N PHE A 128 0.74 3.33 14.24
CA PHE A 128 -0.38 2.47 13.86
C PHE A 128 0.05 1.12 13.27
N PRO A 129 0.92 1.06 12.25
CA PRO A 129 1.44 -0.22 11.76
C PRO A 129 2.19 -1.02 12.85
N MET A 130 2.97 -0.35 13.71
CA MET A 130 3.74 -1.00 14.79
C MET A 130 2.83 -1.60 15.87
N THR A 131 1.71 -0.94 16.16
CA THR A 131 0.75 -1.41 17.17
C THR A 131 -0.02 -2.61 16.64
N ILE A 132 -0.30 -2.66 15.33
CA ILE A 132 -0.83 -3.87 14.67
C ILE A 132 0.18 -5.02 14.72
N ASP A 133 1.47 -4.76 14.44
CA ASP A 133 2.55 -5.76 14.57
C ASP A 133 2.60 -6.30 16.01
N LEU A 134 2.49 -5.42 17.00
CA LEU A 134 2.45 -5.77 18.41
C LEU A 134 1.24 -6.65 18.77
N VAL A 135 0.03 -6.26 18.36
CA VAL A 135 -1.21 -7.02 18.58
C VAL A 135 -1.12 -8.42 17.96
N LEU A 136 -0.74 -8.51 16.69
CA LEU A 136 -0.62 -9.78 15.97
C LEU A 136 0.46 -10.69 16.59
N SER A 137 1.61 -10.11 16.96
CA SER A 137 2.70 -10.86 17.60
C SER A 137 2.34 -11.38 19.00
N THR A 138 1.45 -10.68 19.71
CA THR A 138 1.05 -11.02 21.08
C THR A 138 -0.06 -12.07 21.08
N LEU A 139 -1.08 -11.92 20.24
CA LEU A 139 -2.18 -12.87 20.15
C LEU A 139 -1.80 -14.16 19.44
N LYS A 140 -1.04 -14.06 18.33
CA LYS A 140 -0.70 -15.20 17.45
C LYS A 140 -1.93 -16.04 17.04
N LYS A 141 -3.10 -15.40 16.94
CA LYS A 141 -4.35 -16.05 16.56
C LYS A 141 -4.69 -15.75 15.11
N ARG A 142 -4.92 -16.81 14.34
CA ARG A 142 -5.35 -16.71 12.94
C ARG A 142 -6.65 -15.91 12.76
N SER A 143 -7.62 -16.08 13.68
CA SER A 143 -8.89 -15.36 13.63
C SER A 143 -8.72 -13.83 13.68
N CYS A 144 -7.80 -13.33 14.51
CA CYS A 144 -7.49 -11.91 14.59
C CYS A 144 -6.86 -11.40 13.29
N THR A 145 -5.91 -12.14 12.73
CA THR A 145 -5.29 -11.79 11.44
C THR A 145 -6.34 -11.72 10.34
N ASP A 146 -7.25 -12.70 10.30
CA ASP A 146 -8.34 -12.77 9.32
C ASP A 146 -9.28 -11.56 9.43
N LEU A 147 -9.69 -11.17 10.65
CA LEU A 147 -10.52 -9.98 10.87
C LEU A 147 -9.85 -8.69 10.37
N ILE A 148 -8.55 -8.52 10.61
CA ILE A 148 -7.81 -7.35 10.14
C ILE A 148 -7.70 -7.37 8.61
N ILE A 149 -7.47 -8.54 7.99
CA ILE A 149 -7.45 -8.68 6.53
C ILE A 149 -8.81 -8.31 5.93
N ASP A 150 -9.92 -8.72 6.53
CA ASP A 150 -11.26 -8.34 6.07
C ASP A 150 -11.46 -6.82 6.11
N GLN A 151 -10.99 -6.15 7.18
CA GLN A 151 -11.03 -4.68 7.25
C GLN A 151 -10.14 -4.00 6.22
N ILE A 152 -8.95 -4.53 5.96
CA ILE A 152 -8.04 -4.04 4.91
C ILE A 152 -8.72 -4.13 3.55
N ASN A 153 -9.28 -5.29 3.21
CA ASN A 153 -9.95 -5.51 1.94
C ASN A 153 -11.15 -4.58 1.77
N LYS A 154 -11.96 -4.41 2.83
CA LYS A 154 -13.09 -3.49 2.85
C LYS A 154 -12.64 -2.04 2.64
N PHE A 155 -11.53 -1.62 3.26
CA PHE A 155 -10.97 -0.28 3.11
C PHE A 155 -10.57 -0.01 1.65
N PHE A 156 -9.79 -0.91 1.04
CA PHE A 156 -9.32 -0.71 -0.34
C PHE A 156 -10.42 -0.88 -1.38
N ALA A 157 -11.45 -1.69 -1.12
CA ALA A 157 -12.65 -1.75 -1.96
C ALA A 157 -13.40 -0.41 -1.98
N ARG A 158 -13.52 0.26 -0.82
CA ARG A 158 -14.11 1.61 -0.73
C ARG A 158 -13.25 2.67 -1.41
N HIS A 159 -11.93 2.58 -1.24
CA HIS A 159 -10.99 3.45 -1.96
C HIS A 159 -11.13 3.30 -3.48
N ALA A 160 -11.22 2.08 -4.00
CA ALA A 160 -11.30 1.83 -5.44
C ALA A 160 -12.60 2.37 -6.09
N ASN A 161 -13.69 2.40 -5.33
CA ASN A 161 -15.01 2.85 -5.77
C ASN A 161 -15.26 4.34 -5.47
N THR A 162 -14.27 5.23 -5.59
CA THR A 162 -14.31 6.60 -5.05
C THR A 162 -15.38 7.53 -5.68
N ASP A 163 -16.64 7.26 -5.34
CA ASP A 163 -17.81 8.15 -5.24
C ASP A 163 -18.12 8.41 -3.74
N SER A 164 -17.24 7.97 -2.82
CA SER A 164 -17.51 7.99 -1.39
C SER A 164 -17.45 9.40 -0.82
N SER A 165 -18.53 9.85 -0.16
CA SER A 165 -18.63 11.10 0.60
C SER A 165 -17.67 11.21 1.80
N VAL A 166 -16.84 10.19 2.05
CA VAL A 166 -15.94 10.08 3.20
C VAL A 166 -14.50 10.35 2.76
N GLU A 167 -13.92 11.44 3.28
CA GLU A 167 -12.58 11.94 2.94
C GLU A 167 -11.48 10.89 3.16
N VAL A 168 -11.59 10.04 4.19
CA VAL A 168 -10.60 9.02 4.56
C VAL A 168 -10.21 8.14 3.36
N TYR A 169 -11.17 7.75 2.52
CA TYR A 169 -10.90 6.86 1.39
C TYR A 169 -10.27 7.58 0.20
N GLY A 170 -10.40 8.91 0.09
CA GLY A 170 -9.74 9.72 -0.92
C GLY A 170 -8.42 10.35 -0.44
N SER A 171 -8.14 10.31 0.86
CA SER A 171 -6.95 10.93 1.44
C SER A 171 -5.70 10.07 1.21
N ARG A 172 -4.67 10.68 0.61
CA ARG A 172 -3.36 10.05 0.40
C ARG A 172 -2.73 9.57 1.70
N ASP A 173 -2.84 10.34 2.78
CA ASP A 173 -2.24 9.99 4.06
C ASP A 173 -2.90 8.75 4.67
N SER A 174 -4.24 8.67 4.59
CA SER A 174 -4.99 7.50 5.06
C SER A 174 -4.61 6.23 4.32
N VAL A 175 -4.55 6.32 2.98
CA VAL A 175 -4.21 5.19 2.12
C VAL A 175 -2.74 4.78 2.35
N CYS A 176 -1.82 5.73 2.45
CA CYS A 176 -0.41 5.47 2.80
C CYS A 176 -0.29 4.74 4.14
N THR A 177 -0.99 5.20 5.17
CA THR A 177 -0.96 4.58 6.50
C THR A 177 -1.53 3.17 6.46
N MET A 178 -2.65 2.96 5.74
CA MET A 178 -3.21 1.61 5.57
C MET A 178 -2.26 0.67 4.79
N LEU A 179 -1.55 1.15 3.77
CA LEU A 179 -0.56 0.37 3.03
C LEU A 179 0.58 -0.12 3.96
N LYS A 180 1.03 0.71 4.91
CA LYS A 180 2.01 0.29 5.92
C LYS A 180 1.45 -0.83 6.82
N VAL A 181 0.16 -0.77 7.17
CA VAL A 181 -0.52 -1.84 7.92
C VAL A 181 -0.57 -3.13 7.10
N VAL A 182 -0.88 -3.07 5.80
CA VAL A 182 -0.81 -4.26 4.90
C VAL A 182 0.57 -4.89 4.95
N HIS A 183 1.64 -4.10 4.86
CA HIS A 183 3.01 -4.62 4.89
C HIS A 183 3.30 -5.41 6.18
N VAL A 184 2.78 -4.93 7.32
CA VAL A 184 2.89 -5.62 8.61
C VAL A 184 2.08 -6.91 8.63
N VAL A 185 0.80 -6.86 8.26
CA VAL A 185 -0.12 -8.01 8.33
C VAL A 185 0.35 -9.19 7.47
N ARG A 186 1.00 -8.91 6.34
CA ARG A 186 1.58 -9.93 5.45
C ARG A 186 2.60 -10.84 6.14
N LYS A 187 3.33 -10.36 7.14
CA LYS A 187 4.28 -11.19 7.91
C LYS A 187 3.58 -12.35 8.64
N TYR A 188 2.31 -12.18 8.97
CA TYR A 188 1.49 -13.13 9.74
C TYR A 188 0.53 -13.93 8.85
N THR A 189 0.62 -13.76 7.54
CA THR A 189 -0.29 -14.39 6.58
C THR A 189 0.40 -15.58 5.93
N GLU A 190 0.00 -16.79 6.32
CA GLU A 190 0.53 -18.04 5.73
C GLU A 190 -0.07 -18.36 4.35
N GLN A 191 -1.26 -17.81 4.05
CA GLN A 191 -1.97 -18.06 2.79
C GLN A 191 -2.22 -16.72 2.09
N GLN A 192 -1.49 -16.48 1.00
CA GLN A 192 -1.53 -15.20 0.30
C GLN A 192 -2.93 -14.85 -0.25
N ARG A 193 -3.79 -15.86 -0.50
CA ARG A 193 -5.12 -15.75 -1.13
C ARG A 193 -6.19 -14.92 -0.39
N LYS A 194 -5.94 -14.35 0.79
CA LYS A 194 -6.96 -13.57 1.52
C LYS A 194 -6.89 -12.07 1.28
N ILE A 195 -5.73 -11.54 0.89
CA ILE A 195 -5.55 -10.10 0.70
C ILE A 195 -5.81 -9.76 -0.76
N ASN A 196 -6.69 -8.78 -1.04
CA ASN A 196 -6.95 -8.34 -2.42
C ASN A 196 -5.81 -7.45 -2.92
N TYR A 197 -4.75 -8.08 -3.42
CA TYR A 197 -3.55 -7.38 -3.84
C TYR A 197 -3.73 -6.47 -5.05
N LEU A 198 -4.71 -6.72 -5.94
CA LEU A 198 -4.96 -5.86 -7.10
C LEU A 198 -5.46 -4.48 -6.69
N SER A 199 -6.43 -4.42 -5.77
CA SER A 199 -6.95 -3.13 -5.26
C SER A 199 -5.90 -2.38 -4.45
N ILE A 200 -5.06 -3.10 -3.70
CA ILE A 200 -3.94 -2.53 -2.94
C ILE A 200 -2.84 -2.01 -3.87
N SER A 201 -2.54 -2.72 -4.96
CA SER A 201 -1.59 -2.26 -5.98
C SER A 201 -2.04 -0.94 -6.60
N ARG A 202 -3.33 -0.84 -6.97
CA ARG A 202 -3.94 0.40 -7.45
C ARG A 202 -3.82 1.54 -6.43
N ALA A 203 -4.10 1.26 -5.16
CA ALA A 203 -3.95 2.23 -4.09
C ALA A 203 -2.50 2.66 -3.85
N ALA A 204 -1.53 1.76 -4.04
CA ALA A 204 -0.11 2.09 -3.96
C ALA A 204 0.33 3.04 -5.08
N ILE A 205 -0.21 2.91 -6.30
CA ILE A 205 0.02 3.90 -7.37
C ILE A 205 -0.53 5.27 -6.98
N PHE A 206 -1.74 5.33 -6.42
CA PHE A 206 -2.32 6.57 -5.90
C PHE A 206 -1.40 7.27 -4.88
N CYS A 207 -0.75 6.49 -4.01
CA CYS A 207 0.22 6.98 -3.04
C CYS A 207 1.62 7.27 -3.62
N SER A 208 1.83 7.08 -4.92
CA SER A 208 3.13 7.14 -5.61
C SER A 208 4.17 6.16 -5.06
N ALA A 209 3.73 5.05 -4.45
CA ALA A 209 4.58 3.98 -3.96
C ALA A 209 4.78 2.92 -5.07
N TYR A 210 5.46 3.30 -6.15
CA TYR A 210 5.51 2.51 -7.39
C TYR A 210 6.12 1.12 -7.22
N PHE A 211 7.22 0.98 -6.46
CA PHE A 211 7.79 -0.34 -6.16
C PHE A 211 6.82 -1.24 -5.38
N THR A 212 6.07 -0.66 -4.44
CA THR A 212 5.04 -1.37 -3.68
C THR A 212 3.87 -1.76 -4.57
N ALA A 213 3.48 -0.91 -5.52
CA ALA A 213 2.45 -1.22 -6.51
C ALA A 213 2.84 -2.40 -7.39
N VAL A 214 4.08 -2.40 -7.93
CA VAL A 214 4.62 -3.53 -8.69
C VAL A 214 4.62 -4.79 -7.84
N MET A 215 5.17 -4.73 -6.62
CA MET A 215 5.21 -5.88 -5.71
C MET A 215 3.83 -6.52 -5.51
N TYR A 216 2.80 -5.70 -5.24
CA TYR A 216 1.44 -6.20 -5.05
C TYR A 216 0.78 -6.67 -6.34
N GLY A 217 1.05 -6.02 -7.47
CA GLY A 217 0.57 -6.47 -8.79
C GLY A 217 1.11 -7.86 -9.15
N GLU A 218 2.42 -8.07 -8.97
CA GLU A 218 3.08 -9.35 -9.24
C GLU A 218 2.59 -10.46 -8.29
N LEU A 219 2.37 -10.14 -7.01
CA LEU A 219 1.80 -11.10 -6.05
C LEU A 219 0.40 -11.53 -6.47
N TRP A 220 -0.46 -10.57 -6.84
CA TRP A 220 -1.80 -10.88 -7.34
C TRP A 220 -1.73 -11.75 -8.60
N ALA A 221 -0.86 -11.40 -9.54
CA ALA A 221 -0.67 -12.16 -10.77
C ALA A 221 -0.19 -13.59 -10.48
N SER A 222 0.76 -13.75 -9.57
CA SER A 222 1.28 -15.06 -9.16
C SER A 222 0.19 -15.90 -8.47
N GLU A 223 -0.66 -15.29 -7.66
CA GLU A 223 -1.77 -15.96 -6.99
C GLU A 223 -2.84 -16.42 -7.97
N TYR A 224 -3.22 -15.55 -8.91
CA TYR A 224 -4.19 -15.89 -9.95
C TYR A 224 -3.69 -17.07 -10.80
N ASN A 225 -2.40 -17.07 -11.11
CA ASN A 225 -1.76 -18.16 -11.84
C ASN A 225 -1.41 -19.38 -10.97
N SER A 226 -1.60 -19.34 -9.64
CA SER A 226 -1.30 -20.51 -8.80
C SER A 226 -2.27 -21.67 -9.04
N ASP A 227 -3.46 -21.39 -9.57
CA ASP A 227 -4.43 -22.40 -10.01
C ASP A 227 -4.17 -22.87 -11.46
N ARG A 228 -3.20 -22.25 -12.16
CA ARG A 228 -2.69 -22.70 -13.45
C ARG A 228 -1.82 -23.93 -13.18
N GLY A 229 -2.40 -25.13 -13.32
CA GLY A 229 -1.63 -26.37 -13.24
C GLY A 229 -0.41 -26.33 -14.18
N ASP A 230 0.71 -26.91 -13.73
CA ASP A 230 2.00 -26.96 -14.43
C ASP A 230 1.86 -27.49 -15.86
N LEU A 231 1.61 -26.61 -16.83
CA LEU A 231 1.66 -26.97 -18.24
C LEU A 231 1.83 -25.71 -19.11
N ASP A 232 2.99 -25.66 -19.74
CA ASP A 232 3.51 -24.85 -20.86
C ASP A 232 2.58 -24.73 -22.11
N VAL A 233 1.26 -24.86 -21.98
CA VAL A 233 0.38 -25.27 -23.08
C VAL A 233 0.04 -24.16 -24.08
N GLU A 234 0.30 -22.88 -23.78
CA GLU A 234 -0.20 -21.78 -24.64
C GLU A 234 0.88 -20.80 -25.13
N GLY A 235 2.14 -20.88 -24.68
CA GLY A 235 3.18 -19.91 -25.08
C GLY A 235 2.89 -18.44 -24.67
N LEU A 236 1.80 -18.22 -23.93
CA LEU A 236 1.37 -16.93 -23.41
C LEU A 236 2.19 -16.55 -22.19
N THR A 237 2.56 -15.27 -22.10
CA THR A 237 3.11 -14.68 -20.90
C THR A 237 2.11 -14.75 -19.74
N GLN A 238 2.59 -14.60 -18.51
CA GLN A 238 1.76 -14.61 -17.31
C GLN A 238 0.62 -13.59 -17.37
N LEU A 239 0.89 -12.40 -17.93
CA LEU A 239 -0.09 -11.31 -18.03
C LEU A 239 -1.11 -11.53 -19.15
N GLU A 240 -0.70 -12.11 -20.28
CA GLU A 240 -1.60 -12.45 -21.39
C GLU A 240 -2.57 -13.56 -21.00
N TYR A 241 -2.09 -14.57 -20.26
CA TYR A 241 -2.97 -15.63 -19.73
C TYR A 241 -4.05 -15.07 -18.79
N ILE A 242 -3.67 -14.15 -17.89
CA ILE A 242 -4.66 -13.50 -17.01
C ILE A 242 -5.67 -12.71 -17.85
N GLU A 243 -5.21 -11.93 -18.84
CA GLU A 243 -6.09 -11.16 -19.71
C GLU A 243 -7.07 -12.05 -20.51
N GLU A 244 -6.66 -13.24 -20.93
CA GLU A 244 -7.55 -14.17 -21.63
C GLU A 244 -8.63 -14.77 -20.71
N LYS A 245 -8.28 -15.07 -19.46
CA LYS A 245 -9.23 -15.63 -18.47
C LYS A 245 -10.11 -14.58 -17.81
N ASP A 246 -9.55 -13.41 -17.53
CA ASP A 246 -10.16 -12.27 -16.87
C ASP A 246 -9.68 -10.98 -17.52
N CYS A 247 -10.38 -10.62 -18.60
CA CYS A 247 -10.04 -9.47 -19.43
C CYS A 247 -10.03 -8.16 -18.65
N GLU A 248 -10.93 -7.98 -17.69
CA GLU A 248 -11.06 -6.73 -16.94
C GLU A 248 -9.89 -6.57 -15.96
N ASN A 249 -9.68 -7.55 -15.08
CA ASN A 249 -8.61 -7.46 -14.08
C ASN A 249 -7.21 -7.60 -14.72
N GLY A 250 -7.08 -8.39 -15.78
CA GLY A 250 -5.85 -8.49 -16.55
C GLY A 250 -5.45 -7.17 -17.19
N GLN A 251 -6.41 -6.43 -17.78
CA GLN A 251 -6.14 -5.11 -18.34
C GLN A 251 -5.79 -4.08 -17.25
N ILE A 252 -6.50 -4.11 -16.12
CA ILE A 252 -6.18 -3.25 -14.97
C ILE A 252 -4.75 -3.52 -14.50
N LEU A 253 -4.37 -4.78 -14.30
CA LEU A 253 -3.02 -5.15 -13.89
C LEU A 253 -1.95 -4.65 -14.87
N GLN A 254 -2.11 -4.92 -16.16
CA GLN A 254 -1.14 -4.51 -17.19
C GLN A 254 -0.95 -2.99 -17.23
N ASN A 255 -2.05 -2.23 -17.14
CA ASN A 255 -2.00 -0.77 -17.08
C ASN A 255 -1.31 -0.26 -15.80
N LEU A 256 -1.62 -0.86 -14.64
CA LEU A 256 -1.00 -0.53 -13.36
C LEU A 256 0.53 -0.78 -13.39
N LEU A 257 0.95 -1.96 -13.85
CA LEU A 257 2.37 -2.31 -13.95
C LEU A 257 3.10 -1.37 -14.92
N ARG A 258 2.51 -1.11 -16.09
CA ARG A 258 3.06 -0.17 -17.07
C ARG A 258 3.24 1.23 -16.48
N GLU A 259 2.22 1.75 -15.80
CA GLU A 259 2.31 3.06 -15.15
C GLU A 259 3.42 3.07 -14.10
N ALA A 260 3.47 2.06 -13.23
CA ALA A 260 4.46 1.96 -12.18
C ALA A 260 5.89 1.89 -12.74
N TYR A 261 6.16 1.01 -13.71
CA TYR A 261 7.50 0.90 -14.33
C TYR A 261 7.89 2.16 -15.10
N THR A 262 6.94 2.82 -15.77
CA THR A 262 7.19 4.12 -16.43
C THR A 262 7.61 5.18 -15.40
N LYS A 263 6.96 5.21 -14.22
CA LYS A 263 7.28 6.15 -13.14
C LYS A 263 8.55 5.79 -12.36
N ILE A 264 8.90 4.51 -12.30
CA ILE A 264 10.19 4.04 -11.76
C ILE A 264 11.34 4.44 -12.69
N GLY A 265 11.09 4.46 -14.01
CA GLY A 265 12.11 4.76 -15.02
C GLY A 265 12.78 3.51 -15.59
N GLU A 266 12.07 2.38 -15.63
CA GLU A 266 12.55 1.09 -16.16
C GLU A 266 11.88 0.80 -17.52
N PRO A 267 12.41 1.34 -18.64
CA PRO A 267 11.79 1.22 -19.96
C PRO A 267 11.71 -0.24 -20.44
N ASP A 268 12.70 -1.07 -20.10
CA ASP A 268 12.74 -2.48 -20.50
C ASP A 268 11.55 -3.25 -19.88
N ALA A 269 11.20 -2.95 -18.63
CA ALA A 269 10.07 -3.57 -17.94
C ALA A 269 8.72 -3.15 -18.53
N VAL A 270 8.61 -1.93 -19.08
CA VAL A 270 7.37 -1.44 -19.73
C VAL A 270 6.99 -2.30 -20.94
N TYR A 271 7.98 -2.79 -21.70
CA TYR A 271 7.72 -3.70 -22.83
C TYR A 271 7.20 -5.07 -22.38
N GLY A 272 7.54 -5.50 -21.16
CA GLY A 272 7.07 -6.75 -20.55
C GLY A 272 5.66 -6.69 -19.96
N CYS A 273 5.02 -5.52 -19.91
CA CYS A 273 3.72 -5.31 -19.24
C CYS A 273 2.50 -5.73 -20.08
N GLY A 274 2.69 -6.53 -21.13
CA GLY A 274 1.63 -6.96 -22.04
C GLY A 274 1.10 -5.87 -22.96
N ASN A 275 0.17 -6.28 -23.84
CA ASN A 275 -0.29 -5.51 -24.99
C ASN A 275 -1.70 -4.92 -24.83
N SER A 276 -2.31 -4.98 -23.64
CA SER A 276 -3.67 -4.45 -23.42
C SER A 276 -3.83 -2.96 -23.78
N HIS A 277 -2.77 -2.17 -23.59
CA HIS A 277 -2.71 -0.75 -24.01
C HIS A 277 -2.72 -0.54 -25.54
N LEU A 278 -2.43 -1.58 -26.33
CA LEU A 278 -2.45 -1.58 -27.80
C LEU A 278 -3.81 -2.02 -28.37
N ARG A 279 -4.83 -2.23 -27.53
CA ARG A 279 -6.19 -2.54 -28.03
C ARG A 279 -6.86 -1.33 -28.69
N ASP A 280 -6.50 -0.12 -28.27
CA ASP A 280 -6.90 1.08 -29.00
C ASP A 280 -5.99 1.26 -30.22
N TRP A 281 -6.58 1.16 -31.40
CA TRP A 281 -5.87 1.23 -32.69
C TRP A 281 -5.03 2.51 -32.84
N GLN A 282 -5.49 3.64 -32.28
CA GLN A 282 -4.74 4.89 -32.34
C GLN A 282 -3.46 4.82 -31.49
N THR A 283 -3.59 4.31 -30.26
CA THR A 283 -2.46 4.09 -29.35
C THR A 283 -1.48 3.04 -29.91
N GLN A 284 -2.00 2.01 -30.59
CA GLN A 284 -1.19 0.98 -31.25
C GLN A 284 -0.36 1.53 -32.42
N ILE A 285 -0.99 2.33 -33.29
CA ILE A 285 -0.29 2.98 -34.41
C ILE A 285 0.81 3.91 -33.88
N LEU A 286 0.50 4.74 -32.87
CA LEU A 286 1.48 5.63 -32.26
C LEU A 286 2.66 4.87 -31.66
N HIS A 287 2.40 3.77 -30.95
CA HIS A 287 3.44 2.92 -30.37
C HIS A 287 4.40 2.37 -31.43
N TYR A 288 3.86 1.77 -32.50
CA TYR A 288 4.69 1.24 -33.58
C TYR A 288 5.46 2.33 -34.35
N GLN A 289 4.92 3.54 -34.44
CA GLN A 289 5.63 4.69 -35.02
C GLN A 289 6.83 5.09 -34.16
N TYR A 290 6.68 5.19 -32.84
CA TYR A 290 7.76 5.55 -31.92
C TYR A 290 8.89 4.51 -31.91
N GLU A 291 8.58 3.23 -32.06
CA GLU A 291 9.57 2.16 -32.13
C GLU A 291 10.19 1.99 -33.53
N GLY A 292 9.73 2.75 -34.53
CA GLY A 292 10.17 2.64 -35.92
C GLY A 292 9.72 1.34 -36.61
N ARG A 293 8.71 0.64 -36.08
CA ARG A 293 8.13 -0.58 -36.65
C ARG A 293 7.09 -0.26 -37.74
N TRP A 294 7.55 0.39 -38.81
CA TRP A 294 6.68 0.92 -39.88
C TRP A 294 5.86 -0.15 -40.62
N ARG A 295 6.33 -1.41 -40.69
CA ARG A 295 5.55 -2.51 -41.29
C ARG A 295 4.28 -2.82 -40.48
N SER A 296 4.40 -2.89 -39.15
CA SER A 296 3.28 -3.10 -38.25
C SER A 296 2.32 -1.90 -38.24
N VAL A 297 2.83 -0.68 -38.47
CA VAL A 297 1.98 0.51 -38.69
C VAL A 297 1.12 0.33 -39.95
N VAL A 298 1.69 -0.15 -41.05
CA VAL A 298 0.94 -0.42 -42.29
C VAL A 298 -0.13 -1.48 -42.06
N GLU A 299 0.20 -2.58 -41.39
CA GLU A 299 -0.76 -3.65 -41.05
C GLU A 299 -1.91 -3.13 -40.17
N ALA A 300 -1.60 -2.33 -39.14
CA ALA A 300 -2.62 -1.73 -38.27
C ALA A 300 -3.51 -0.73 -39.01
N CYS A 301 -2.93 0.13 -39.87
CA CYS A 301 -3.70 1.05 -40.70
C CYS A 301 -4.58 0.33 -41.74
N ASP A 302 -4.11 -0.79 -42.31
CA ASP A 302 -4.89 -1.59 -43.26
C ASP A 302 -6.10 -2.24 -42.57
N MET A 303 -5.91 -2.82 -41.38
CA MET A 303 -7.02 -3.33 -40.56
C MET A 303 -8.03 -2.23 -40.20
N GLN A 304 -7.56 -1.01 -39.91
CA GLN A 304 -8.44 0.12 -39.62
C GLN A 304 -9.29 0.54 -40.83
N LEU A 305 -8.69 0.62 -42.02
CA LEU A 305 -9.40 0.94 -43.26
C LEU A 305 -10.42 -0.14 -43.64
N ALA A 306 -10.15 -1.40 -43.29
CA ALA A 306 -11.10 -2.50 -43.48
C ALA A 306 -12.36 -2.35 -42.60
N LEU A 307 -12.24 -1.73 -41.43
CA LEU A 307 -13.35 -1.51 -40.48
C LEU A 307 -14.10 -0.19 -40.75
N ASP A 308 -13.38 0.88 -41.07
CA ASP A 308 -13.94 2.18 -41.40
C ASP A 308 -13.21 2.80 -42.60
N PRO A 309 -13.82 2.77 -43.80
CA PRO A 309 -13.22 3.32 -45.02
C PRO A 309 -13.07 4.85 -45.02
N THR A 310 -13.61 5.56 -44.03
CA THR A 310 -13.63 7.04 -44.00
C THR A 310 -12.50 7.66 -43.18
N LEU A 311 -11.67 6.84 -42.52
CA LEU A 311 -10.56 7.27 -41.67
C LEU A 311 -9.31 7.73 -42.48
N GLN A 312 -8.53 8.64 -41.89
CA GLN A 312 -7.46 9.41 -42.58
C GLN A 312 -6.29 8.55 -43.12
N LEU A 313 -6.05 8.59 -44.44
CA LEU A 313 -4.94 7.91 -45.15
C LEU A 313 -3.54 8.49 -44.88
N GLN A 314 -3.42 9.64 -44.21
CA GLN A 314 -2.12 10.31 -43.99
C GLN A 314 -1.15 9.47 -43.13
N GLY A 315 -1.67 8.75 -42.14
CA GLY A 315 -0.86 7.85 -41.32
C GLY A 315 -0.28 6.68 -42.13
N LEU A 316 -1.09 6.11 -43.04
CA LEU A 316 -0.68 5.03 -43.92
C LEU A 316 0.34 5.50 -44.97
N GLN A 317 0.13 6.68 -45.56
CA GLN A 317 1.06 7.25 -46.54
C GLN A 317 2.46 7.47 -45.94
N ASN A 318 2.53 8.05 -44.73
CA ASN A 318 3.80 8.24 -44.02
C ASN A 318 4.46 6.89 -43.71
N ALA A 319 3.70 5.90 -43.25
CA ALA A 319 4.23 4.57 -42.96
C ALA A 319 4.79 3.87 -44.20
N LEU A 320 4.09 3.96 -45.35
CA LEU A 320 4.54 3.42 -46.63
C LEU A 320 5.82 4.11 -47.14
N HIS A 321 5.93 5.44 -46.95
CA HIS A 321 7.14 6.18 -47.27
C HIS A 321 8.33 5.71 -46.42
N HIS A 322 8.15 5.55 -45.11
CA HIS A 322 9.20 5.05 -44.21
C HIS A 322 9.57 3.58 -44.46
N CYS A 323 8.67 2.77 -45.05
CA CYS A 323 8.97 1.41 -45.51
C CYS A 323 9.69 1.35 -46.87
N GLY A 324 9.90 2.48 -47.55
CA GLY A 324 10.50 2.54 -48.89
C GLY A 324 9.54 2.15 -50.03
N LEU A 325 8.23 2.10 -49.77
CA LEU A 325 7.19 1.72 -50.72
C LEU A 325 6.61 2.94 -51.44
N TYR A 326 7.47 3.75 -52.05
CA TYR A 326 7.11 5.05 -52.65
C TYR A 326 6.04 4.94 -53.73
N HIS A 327 6.06 3.86 -54.53
CA HIS A 327 5.07 3.62 -55.58
C HIS A 327 3.65 3.36 -55.05
N LEU A 328 3.53 2.78 -53.86
CA LEU A 328 2.25 2.55 -53.20
C LEU A 328 1.80 3.81 -52.45
N ALA A 329 2.71 4.50 -51.78
CA ALA A 329 2.44 5.77 -51.11
C ALA A 329 1.87 6.84 -52.06
N GLY A 330 2.33 6.88 -53.31
CA GLY A 330 1.80 7.79 -54.34
C GLY A 330 0.42 7.40 -54.91
N ARG A 331 -0.10 6.22 -54.59
CA ARG A 331 -1.46 5.75 -55.01
C ARG A 331 -2.51 5.92 -53.92
N VAL A 332 -2.06 6.17 -52.69
CA VAL A 332 -2.86 6.35 -51.46
C VAL A 332 -3.18 7.85 -51.24
N SER A 333 -2.77 8.74 -52.16
CA SER A 333 -3.01 10.19 -52.10
C SER A 333 -4.41 10.62 -52.55
#